data_AF-A0AAV8WNE7-F1
#
_entry.id   AF-A0AAV8WNE7-F1
#
_cell.length_a   1.000
_cell.length_b   1.000
_cell.length_c   1.000
_cell.angle_alpha   90.00
_cell.angle_beta   90.00
_cell.angle_gamma   90.00
#
_symmetry.space_group_name_H-M   'P 1'
#
loop_
_entity.id
_entity.type
_entity.pdbx_description
1 polymer ?
#
loop_
_entity_poly.entity_id
_entity_poly.type
_entity_poly.pdbx_seq_one_letter_code
_entity_poly.pdbx_strand_id
1 'polypeptide(L)' 'MRWQPDSKFHNSQVRFPPKPDPKVEFTENMEVEVYSRANNQEAYGWWSSRIKVVTVFFIDI' A
#
# COMPACT_ATOMS: atom_id res chain seq x y z
N MET A 1 -22.72 6.58 6.12
CA MET A 1 -22.66 6.18 4.70
C MET A 1 -21.60 5.09 4.57
N ARG A 2 -21.90 3.95 3.92
CA ARG A 2 -20.87 2.98 3.53
C ARG A 2 -20.30 3.41 2.19
N TRP A 3 -18.98 3.34 2.03
CA TRP A 3 -18.30 3.78 0.80
C TRP A 3 -18.57 2.84 -0.39
N GLN A 4 -18.91 1.58 -0.11
CA GLN A 4 -19.39 0.60 -1.10
C GLN A 4 -20.50 -0.27 -0.51
N PRO A 5 -21.34 -0.90 -1.36
CA PRO A 5 -22.26 -1.95 -0.94
C PRO A 5 -21.51 -3.23 -0.54
N ASP A 6 -22.21 -4.11 0.19
CA ASP A 6 -21.66 -5.40 0.58
C ASP A 6 -21.47 -6.30 -0.65
N SER A 7 -20.30 -6.94 -0.74
CA SER A 7 -19.90 -7.78 -1.87
C SER A 7 -19.42 -9.15 -1.37
N LYS A 8 -19.66 -10.19 -2.17
CA LYS A 8 -19.18 -11.55 -1.91
C LYS A 8 -17.94 -11.82 -2.76
N PHE A 9 -16.90 -12.36 -2.15
CA PHE A 9 -15.64 -12.70 -2.81
C PHE A 9 -15.29 -14.16 -2.53
N HIS A 10 -14.59 -14.81 -3.47
CA HIS A 10 -14.00 -16.12 -3.20
C HIS A 10 -12.82 -15.99 -2.22
N ASN A 11 -12.56 -17.06 -1.46
CA ASN A 11 -11.43 -17.08 -0.52
C ASN A 11 -10.07 -16.81 -1.19
N SER A 12 -9.92 -17.13 -2.48
CA SER A 12 -8.70 -16.84 -3.26
C SER A 12 -8.48 -15.35 -3.57
N GLN A 13 -9.50 -14.51 -3.39
CA GLN A 13 -9.45 -13.07 -3.67
C GLN A 13 -9.27 -12.23 -2.41
N VAL A 14 -9.31 -12.85 -1.24
CA VAL A 14 -9.17 -12.16 0.06
C VAL A 14 -7.93 -12.68 0.77
N ARG A 15 -7.21 -11.76 1.43
CA ARG A 15 -6.09 -12.09 2.31
C ARG A 15 -6.28 -11.39 3.64
N PHE A 16 -5.77 -12.00 4.70
CA PHE A 16 -5.68 -11.32 5.99
C PHE A 16 -4.67 -10.15 5.89
N PRO A 17 -4.83 -9.10 6.71
CA PRO A 17 -3.82 -8.06 6.83
C PRO A 17 -2.45 -8.66 7.14
N PRO A 18 -1.36 -8.09 6.60
CA PRO A 18 -0.02 -8.53 6.97
C PRO A 18 0.20 -8.35 8.48
N LYS A 19 1.03 -9.22 9.06
CA LYS A 19 1.48 -9.02 10.45
C LYS A 19 2.34 -7.76 10.50
N PRO A 20 2.46 -7.09 11.66
CA PRO A 20 3.38 -5.97 11.80
C PRO A 20 4.81 -6.49 11.57
N ASP A 21 5.42 -6.05 10.47
CA ASP A 21 6.80 -6.41 10.18
C ASP A 21 7.77 -5.64 11.09
N PRO A 22 8.94 -6.22 11.39
CA PRO A 22 10.05 -5.45 11.95
C PRO A 22 10.40 -4.29 11.02
N LYS A 23 11.08 -3.26 11.55
CA LYS A 23 11.48 -2.05 10.81
C LYS A 23 12.08 -2.43 9.44
N VAL A 24 11.35 -2.17 8.36
CA VAL A 24 11.76 -2.49 6.99
C VAL A 24 12.65 -1.36 6.47
N GLU A 25 13.86 -1.71 6.02
CA GLU A 25 14.71 -0.81 5.25
C GLU A 25 14.36 -0.90 3.76
N PHE A 26 13.87 0.20 3.20
CA PHE A 26 13.50 0.26 1.79
C PHE A 26 14.71 0.58 0.92
N THR A 27 14.88 -0.18 -0.16
CA THR A 27 15.98 -0.03 -1.12
C THR A 27 15.47 0.13 -2.54
N GLU A 28 16.31 0.66 -3.43
CA GLU A 28 15.98 0.77 -4.85
C GLU A 28 15.67 -0.60 -5.46
N ASN A 29 14.72 -0.65 -6.40
CA ASN A 29 14.22 -1.85 -7.07
C ASN A 29 13.45 -2.85 -6.19
N MET A 30 13.25 -2.56 -4.91
CA MET A 30 12.41 -3.36 -4.02
C MET A 30 10.92 -3.30 -4.43
N GLU A 31 10.24 -4.44 -4.42
CA GLU A 31 8.78 -4.52 -4.59
C GLU A 31 8.08 -4.26 -3.26
N VAL A 32 7.10 -3.36 -3.28
CA VAL A 32 6.40 -2.86 -2.10
C VAL A 32 4.90 -2.70 -2.36
N GLU A 33 4.11 -2.67 -1.31
CA GLU A 33 2.71 -2.24 -1.38
C GLU A 33 2.59 -0.78 -0.92
N VAL A 34 2.01 0.06 -1.76
CA VAL A 34 1.81 1.49 -1.47
C VAL A 34 0.36 1.73 -1.11
N TYR A 35 0.12 2.50 -0.05
CA TYR A 35 -1.22 2.94 0.31
C TYR A 35 -1.60 4.18 -0.50
N SER A 36 -2.51 4.03 -1.46
CA SER A 36 -2.95 5.12 -2.35
C SER A 36 -4.39 4.93 -2.79
N ARG A 37 -4.92 5.88 -3.57
CA ARG A 37 -6.28 5.84 -4.12
C ARG A 37 -6.22 6.10 -5.63
N ALA A 38 -7.08 5.45 -6.41
CA ALA A 38 -7.09 5.66 -7.86
C ALA A 38 -7.73 7.00 -8.25
N ASN A 39 -8.73 7.46 -7.49
CA ASN A 39 -9.40 8.75 -7.72
C ASN A 39 -9.99 9.31 -6.42
N ASN A 40 -10.54 10.54 -6.50
CA ASN A 40 -11.11 11.26 -5.36
C ASN A 40 -12.45 10.73 -4.82
N GLN A 41 -13.05 9.73 -5.47
CA GLN A 41 -14.31 9.11 -5.04
C GLN A 41 -14.09 7.75 -4.38
N GLU A 42 -13.00 7.06 -4.73
CA GLU A 42 -12.65 5.75 -4.18
C GLU A 42 -11.93 5.84 -2.84
N ALA A 43 -12.08 4.79 -2.04
CA ALA A 43 -11.30 4.60 -0.83
C ALA A 43 -9.82 4.32 -1.17
N TYR A 44 -8.95 4.52 -0.20
CA TYR A 44 -7.55 4.09 -0.32
C TYR A 44 -7.45 2.57 -0.28
N GLY A 45 -6.42 2.03 -0.94
CA GLY A 45 -6.09 0.61 -1.00
C GLY A 45 -4.59 0.39 -1.08
N TRP A 46 -4.19 -0.87 -1.07
CA TRP A 46 -2.80 -1.32 -1.19
C TRP A 46 -2.51 -1.70 -2.64
N TRP A 47 -1.48 -1.08 -3.23
CA TRP A 47 -1.12 -1.25 -4.64
C TRP A 47 0.31 -1.75 -4.75
N SER A 48 0.52 -2.85 -5.47
CA SER A 48 1.86 -3.37 -5.75
C SER A 48 2.64 -2.40 -6.64
N SER A 49 3.85 -2.04 -6.23
CA SER A 49 4.73 -1.12 -6.94
C SER A 49 6.20 -1.47 -6.73
N ARG A 50 7.08 -0.89 -7.55
CA ARG A 50 8.54 -1.03 -7.43
C ARG A 50 9.16 0.33 -7.12
N ILE A 51 10.03 0.37 -6.12
CA ILE A 51 10.79 1.57 -5.77
C ILE A 51 11.78 1.88 -6.89
N LYS A 52 11.62 3.03 -7.55
CA LYS A 52 12.57 3.49 -8.58
C LYS A 52 13.74 4.27 -8.02
N VAL A 53 13.52 5.05 -6.97
CA VAL A 53 14.55 5.88 -6.32
C VAL A 53 14.19 5.96 -4.84
N VAL A 54 15.21 5.82 -3.99
CA VAL A 54 15.10 6.16 -2.56
C VAL A 54 15.86 7.46 -2.34
N THR A 55 15.13 8.54 -2.09
CA THR A 55 15.75 9.82 -1.71
C THR A 55 15.56 10.02 -0.22
N VAL A 56 16.68 10.12 0.52
CA VAL A 56 16.66 10.52 1.93
C VAL A 56 16.78 12.04 1.97
N PHE A 57 15.74 12.74 2.40
CA PHE A 57 15.80 14.17 2.66
C PHE A 57 16.34 14.38 4.08
N PHE A 58 17.61 14.79 4.20
CA PHE A 58 18.13 15.41 5.41
C PHE A 58 18.06 16.92 5.23
N ILE A 59 17.29 17.59 6.08
CA ILE A 59 17.29 19.06 6.19
C ILE A 59 18.10 19.35 7.45
N ASP A 60 19.40 19.62 7.30
CA ASP A 60 20.14 20.29 8.35
C ASP A 60 19.73 21.77 8.33
N ILE A 61 19.15 22.23 9.44
CA ILE A 61 18.76 23.63 9.69
C ILE A 61 19.95 24.39 10.27
#